data_AF-A0A2T2RX88-F1
#
_entry.id   AF-A0A2T2RX88-F1
#
_cell.length_a   1.000
_cell.length_b   1.000
_cell.length_c   1.000
_cell.angle_alpha   90.00
_cell.angle_beta   90.00
_cell.angle_gamma   90.00
#
_symmetry.space_group_name_H-M   'P 1'
#
loop_
_entity.id
_entity.type
_entity.pdbx_description
1 polymer ?
#
loop_
_entity_poly.entity_id
_entity_poly.type
_entity_poly.pdbx_seq_one_letter_code
_entity_poly.pdbx_strand_id
1 'polypeptide(L)'
;LTDLAFSLDSVTTAIAISEQTWLIITGGTIGVIALRFLAGLFIRWLKEFVHLEDAGYITVGLVGVRLLLRVINPELVPPEWLMLVAIALVFAWGFSKRTQPPEETQESEQASPVGEQGEQEDHKNRGEKLTG
;
A
#
# COMPACT_ATOMS: atom_id res chain seq x y z
N LEU A 1 -19.57 -27.92 -17.57
CA LEU A 1 -18.72 -28.40 -16.45
C LEU A 1 -17.74 -29.47 -16.93
N THR A 2 -18.18 -30.44 -17.73
CA THR A 2 -17.34 -31.49 -18.33
C THR A 2 -16.15 -30.96 -19.16
N ASP A 3 -16.36 -29.94 -20.00
CA ASP A 3 -15.27 -29.35 -20.81
C ASP A 3 -14.18 -28.67 -19.99
N LEU A 4 -14.56 -28.03 -18.88
CA LEU A 4 -13.62 -27.39 -17.97
C LEU A 4 -12.74 -28.44 -17.28
N ALA A 5 -13.36 -29.52 -16.79
CA ALA A 5 -12.65 -30.63 -16.16
C ALA A 5 -11.70 -31.37 -17.13
N PHE A 6 -12.08 -31.53 -18.40
CA PHE A 6 -11.25 -32.16 -19.44
C PHE A 6 -10.06 -31.27 -19.87
N SER A 7 -10.27 -29.95 -19.95
CA SER A 7 -9.19 -28.99 -20.21
C SER A 7 -8.15 -28.92 -19.08
N LEU A 8 -8.60 -29.09 -17.82
CA LEU A 8 -7.73 -29.05 -16.64
C LEU A 8 -6.80 -30.28 -16.55
N ASP A 9 -7.31 -31.45 -16.92
CA ASP A 9 -6.52 -32.70 -16.93
C ASP A 9 -5.44 -32.68 -18.03
N SER A 10 -5.74 -32.11 -19.20
CA SER A 10 -4.74 -31.90 -20.25
C SER A 10 -3.60 -30.98 -19.82
N VAL A 11 -3.90 -29.92 -19.05
CA VAL A 11 -2.87 -29.03 -18.46
C VAL A 11 -2.08 -29.77 -17.37
N THR A 12 -2.75 -30.55 -16.52
CA THR A 12 -2.10 -31.33 -15.44
C THR A 12 -1.18 -32.41 -16.00
N THR A 13 -1.61 -33.09 -17.07
CA THR A 13 -0.81 -34.08 -17.81
C THR A 13 0.42 -33.43 -18.46
N ALA A 14 0.25 -32.25 -19.06
CA ALA A 14 1.37 -31.50 -19.63
C ALA A 14 2.41 -31.09 -18.56
N ILE A 15 1.96 -30.76 -17.34
CA ILE A 15 2.83 -30.44 -16.20
C ILE A 15 3.57 -31.68 -15.69
N ALA A 16 2.91 -32.85 -15.65
CA ALA A 16 3.49 -34.09 -15.14
C ALA A 16 4.49 -34.74 -16.13
N ILE A 17 4.31 -34.55 -17.44
CA ILE A 17 5.13 -35.18 -18.48
C ILE A 17 6.33 -34.33 -18.92
N SER A 18 6.32 -33.03 -18.59
CA SER A 18 7.41 -32.13 -18.96
C SER A 18 8.59 -32.31 -18.01
N GLU A 19 9.72 -32.77 -18.56
CA GLU A 19 11.00 -32.81 -17.87
C GLU A 19 11.26 -31.45 -17.20
N GLN A 20 11.40 -31.46 -15.88
CA GLN A 20 11.19 -30.30 -14.99
C GLN A 20 11.85 -28.99 -15.45
N THR A 21 12.98 -29.04 -16.16
CA THR A 21 13.68 -27.86 -16.67
C THR A 21 12.92 -27.12 -17.78
N TRP A 22 12.33 -27.81 -18.75
CA TRP A 22 11.64 -27.14 -19.87
C TRP A 22 10.36 -26.45 -19.42
N LEU A 23 9.62 -27.07 -18.49
CA LEU A 23 8.42 -26.49 -17.90
C LEU A 23 8.74 -25.25 -17.06
N ILE A 24 9.83 -25.28 -16.28
CA ILE A 24 10.23 -24.14 -15.45
C ILE A 24 10.67 -22.96 -16.32
N ILE A 25 11.42 -23.20 -17.39
CA ILE A 25 11.85 -22.12 -18.30
C ILE A 25 10.65 -21.52 -19.02
N THR A 26 9.80 -22.34 -19.63
CA THR A 26 8.63 -21.85 -20.39
C THR A 26 7.57 -21.23 -19.50
N GLY A 27 7.20 -21.89 -18.41
CA GLY A 27 6.26 -21.38 -17.41
C GLY A 27 6.80 -20.14 -16.69
N GLY A 28 8.10 -20.09 -16.43
CA GLY A 28 8.77 -18.90 -15.87
C GLY A 28 8.74 -17.72 -16.82
N THR A 29 9.10 -17.90 -18.10
CA THR A 29 9.05 -16.83 -19.10
C THR A 29 7.62 -16.32 -19.31
N ILE A 30 6.65 -17.23 -19.49
CA ILE A 30 5.24 -16.85 -19.63
C ILE A 30 4.73 -16.17 -18.36
N GLY A 31 5.11 -16.67 -17.17
CA GLY A 31 4.74 -16.09 -15.89
C GLY A 31 5.27 -14.67 -15.71
N VAL A 32 6.53 -14.40 -16.07
CA VAL A 32 7.12 -13.05 -16.01
C VAL A 32 6.42 -12.10 -16.99
N ILE A 33 6.15 -12.55 -18.22
CA ILE A 33 5.41 -11.76 -19.21
C ILE A 33 3.99 -11.46 -18.69
N ALA A 34 3.28 -12.45 -18.17
CA ALA A 34 1.95 -12.28 -17.59
C ALA A 34 1.96 -11.32 -16.40
N LEU A 35 2.92 -11.44 -15.48
CA LEU A 35 3.08 -10.52 -14.35
C LEU A 35 3.38 -9.09 -14.83
N ARG A 36 4.16 -8.93 -15.91
CA ARG A 36 4.43 -7.64 -16.54
C ARG A 36 3.14 -6.99 -17.04
N PHE A 37 2.28 -7.76 -17.72
CA PHE A 37 0.97 -7.28 -18.18
C PHE A 37 0.04 -6.95 -17.01
N LEU A 38 -0.01 -7.81 -16.00
CA LEU A 38 -0.83 -7.59 -14.80
C LEU A 38 -0.40 -6.34 -14.03
N ALA A 39 0.90 -6.10 -13.87
CA ALA A 39 1.41 -4.88 -13.26
C ALA A 39 1.00 -3.64 -14.06
N GLY A 40 1.06 -3.69 -15.39
CA GLY A 40 0.60 -2.60 -16.25
C GLY A 40 -0.91 -2.33 -16.12
N LEU A 41 -1.72 -3.39 -16.05
CA LEU A 41 -3.17 -3.28 -15.83
C LEU A 41 -3.47 -2.71 -14.43
N PHE A 42 -2.77 -3.20 -13.41
CA PHE A 42 -2.88 -2.76 -12.03
C PHE A 42 -2.54 -1.28 -11.87
N ILE A 43 -1.44 -0.81 -12.44
CA ILE A 43 -1.06 0.60 -12.43
C ILE A 43 -2.13 1.47 -13.10
N ARG A 44 -2.76 0.98 -14.18
CA ARG A 44 -3.86 1.70 -14.83
C ARG A 44 -5.10 1.77 -13.95
N TRP A 45 -5.37 0.74 -13.14
CA TRP A 45 -6.45 0.76 -12.16
C TRP A 45 -6.17 1.72 -11.00
N LEU A 46 -4.92 1.81 -10.49
CA LEU A 46 -4.57 2.79 -9.45
C LEU A 46 -4.87 4.23 -9.88
N LYS A 47 -4.66 4.56 -11.17
CA LYS A 47 -4.96 5.90 -11.71
C LYS A 47 -6.46 6.23 -11.77
N GLU A 48 -7.31 5.22 -11.91
CA GLU A 48 -8.76 5.37 -12.02
C GLU A 48 -9.42 5.40 -10.63
N PHE A 49 -8.84 4.71 -9.65
CA PHE A 49 -9.38 4.54 -8.30
C PHE A 49 -8.37 5.01 -7.24
N VAL A 50 -8.55 6.23 -6.72
CA VAL A 50 -7.65 6.83 -5.71
C VAL A 50 -7.49 5.97 -4.45
N HIS A 51 -8.57 5.33 -3.97
CA HIS A 51 -8.52 4.54 -2.74
C HIS A 51 -7.87 3.15 -2.90
N LEU A 52 -7.51 2.72 -4.13
CA LEU A 52 -6.82 1.44 -4.32
C LEU A 52 -5.35 1.46 -3.91
N GLU A 53 -4.71 2.62 -3.99
CA GLU A 53 -3.33 2.79 -3.53
C GLU A 53 -3.25 2.53 -2.03
N ASP A 54 -4.12 3.19 -1.26
CA ASP A 54 -4.22 3.01 0.20
C ASP A 54 -4.59 1.57 0.58
N ALA A 55 -5.57 0.97 -0.10
CA ALA A 55 -5.95 -0.42 0.13
C ALA A 55 -4.78 -1.39 -0.14
N GLY A 56 -3.95 -1.10 -1.14
CA GLY A 56 -2.72 -1.82 -1.43
C GLY A 56 -1.71 -1.71 -0.29
N TYR A 57 -1.44 -0.49 0.20
CA TYR A 57 -0.51 -0.28 1.31
C TYR A 57 -0.98 -0.97 2.61
N ILE A 58 -2.25 -0.84 2.97
CA ILE A 58 -2.84 -1.52 4.13
C ILE A 58 -2.71 -3.03 4.00
N THR A 59 -2.98 -3.58 2.81
CA THR A 59 -2.87 -5.02 2.55
C THR A 59 -1.43 -5.51 2.68
N VAL A 60 -0.47 -4.83 2.07
CA VAL A 60 0.95 -5.20 2.14
C VAL A 60 1.45 -5.11 3.59
N GLY A 61 1.03 -4.09 4.34
CA GLY A 61 1.31 -3.97 5.77
C GLY A 61 0.74 -5.15 6.56
N LEU A 62 -0.52 -5.52 6.34
CA LEU A 62 -1.17 -6.66 7.00
C LEU A 62 -0.44 -7.99 6.71
N VAL A 63 -0.06 -8.21 5.45
CA VAL A 63 0.74 -9.40 5.05
C VAL A 63 2.13 -9.36 5.69
N GLY A 64 2.78 -8.20 5.73
CA GLY A 64 4.08 -8.02 6.40
C GLY A 64 4.02 -8.37 7.89
N VAL A 65 2.98 -7.92 8.60
CA VAL A 65 2.73 -8.28 10.01
C VAL A 65 2.51 -9.78 10.16
N ARG A 66 1.71 -10.41 9.29
CA ARG A 66 1.51 -11.87 9.28
C ARG A 66 2.84 -12.61 9.12
N LEU A 67 3.70 -12.15 8.21
CA LEU A 67 5.00 -12.74 7.99
C LEU A 67 5.90 -12.58 9.23
N LEU A 68 5.89 -11.42 9.88
CA LEU A 68 6.66 -11.19 11.11
C LEU A 68 6.17 -12.09 12.26
N LEU A 69 4.86 -12.22 12.45
CA LEU A 69 4.27 -13.14 13.43
C LEU A 69 4.67 -14.58 13.15
N ARG A 70 4.66 -15.00 11.88
CA ARG A 70 5.08 -16.36 11.48
C ARG A 70 6.54 -16.64 11.82
N VAL A 71 7.42 -15.64 11.72
CA VAL A 71 8.84 -15.79 12.05
C VAL A 71 9.07 -15.87 13.56
N ILE A 72 8.33 -15.10 14.36
CA ILE A 72 8.51 -15.05 15.82
C ILE A 72 7.80 -16.22 16.50
N ASN A 73 6.50 -16.41 16.21
CA ASN A 73 5.63 -17.42 16.84
C ASN A 73 4.71 -18.06 15.78
N PRO A 74 5.08 -19.22 15.23
CA PRO A 74 4.30 -19.86 14.17
C PRO A 74 2.90 -20.33 14.60
N GLU A 75 2.65 -20.50 15.91
CA GLU A 75 1.34 -20.89 16.43
C GLU A 75 0.34 -19.71 16.52
N LEU A 76 0.82 -18.47 16.57
CA LEU A 76 -0.03 -17.26 16.63
C LEU A 76 -0.42 -16.72 15.25
N VAL A 77 -0.08 -17.44 14.18
CA VAL A 77 -0.39 -17.00 12.82
C VAL A 77 -1.90 -17.11 12.60
N PRO A 78 -2.61 -16.00 12.31
CA PRO A 78 -4.04 -16.04 12.08
C PRO A 78 -4.39 -17.03 10.95
N PRO A 79 -5.59 -17.65 10.95
CA PRO A 79 -6.00 -18.56 9.89
C PRO A 79 -5.89 -17.91 8.50
N GLU A 80 -5.52 -18.71 7.49
CA GLU A 80 -5.36 -18.23 6.10
C GLU A 80 -6.64 -17.60 5.55
N TRP A 81 -7.77 -18.26 5.79
CA TRP A 81 -9.08 -17.79 5.35
C TRP A 81 -9.44 -16.42 5.93
N LEU A 82 -9.07 -16.16 7.19
CA LEU A 82 -9.34 -14.87 7.84
C LEU A 82 -8.56 -13.74 7.16
N MET A 83 -7.30 -13.99 6.81
CA MET A 83 -6.50 -13.02 6.06
C MET A 83 -7.08 -12.78 4.66
N LEU A 84 -7.50 -13.83 3.95
CA LEU A 84 -8.09 -13.70 2.63
C LEU A 84 -9.37 -12.85 2.68
N VAL A 85 -10.24 -13.07 3.67
CA VAL A 85 -11.44 -12.27 3.88
C VAL A 85 -11.08 -10.82 4.24
N ALA A 86 -10.11 -10.60 5.13
CA ALA A 86 -9.68 -9.27 5.50
C ALA A 86 -9.13 -8.48 4.30
N ILE A 87 -8.27 -9.10 3.49
CA ILE A 87 -7.73 -8.51 2.27
C ILE A 87 -8.86 -8.21 1.28
N ALA A 88 -9.78 -9.16 1.07
CA ALA A 88 -10.92 -8.95 0.18
C ALA A 88 -11.81 -7.78 0.63
N LEU A 89 -12.04 -7.61 1.94
CA LEU A 89 -12.79 -6.49 2.49
C LEU A 89 -12.05 -5.15 2.28
N VAL A 90 -10.74 -5.11 2.52
CA VAL A 90 -9.91 -3.92 2.31
C VAL A 90 -9.90 -3.52 0.83
N PHE A 91 -9.76 -4.48 -0.08
CA PHE A 91 -9.85 -4.22 -1.52
C PHE A 91 -11.27 -3.80 -1.93
N ALA A 92 -12.31 -4.48 -1.46
CA ALA A 92 -13.70 -4.11 -1.78
C ALA A 92 -14.01 -2.68 -1.33
N TRP A 93 -13.50 -2.27 -0.16
CA TRP A 93 -13.55 -0.89 0.31
C TRP A 93 -12.74 0.06 -0.60
N GLY A 94 -11.51 -0.31 -0.96
CA GLY A 94 -10.66 0.46 -1.89
C GLY A 94 -11.28 0.63 -3.28
N PHE A 95 -12.05 -0.35 -3.76
CA PHE A 95 -12.81 -0.27 -5.02
C PHE A 95 -14.13 0.51 -4.88
N SER A 96 -14.59 0.82 -3.66
CA SER A 96 -15.95 1.31 -3.39
C SER A 96 -16.20 2.76 -3.82
N LYS A 97 -15.16 3.59 -3.99
CA LYS A 97 -15.33 4.99 -4.45
C LYS A 97 -14.41 5.33 -5.60
N ARG A 98 -15.00 5.49 -6.79
CA ARG A 98 -14.36 6.11 -7.94
C ARG A 98 -14.20 7.61 -7.69
N THR A 99 -13.05 8.12 -8.07
CA THR A 99 -12.53 9.46 -7.80
C THR A 99 -13.52 10.58 -8.13
N GLN A 100 -13.84 11.45 -7.17
CA GLN A 100 -14.13 12.85 -7.44
C GLN A 100 -12.80 13.60 -7.58
N PRO A 101 -12.67 14.63 -8.44
CA PRO A 101 -11.44 15.39 -8.62
C PRO A 101 -10.90 15.89 -7.27
N PRO A 102 -9.58 16.07 -7.13
CA PRO A 102 -8.93 16.33 -5.84
C PRO A 102 -9.61 17.49 -5.09
N GLU A 103 -10.20 17.21 -3.93
CA GLU A 103 -10.30 18.25 -2.91
C GLU A 103 -8.89 18.45 -2.37
N GLU A 104 -8.36 19.63 -2.64
CA GLU A 104 -7.22 20.18 -1.96
C GLU A 104 -7.45 20.04 -0.45
N THR A 105 -6.67 19.18 0.20
CA THR A 105 -6.49 19.28 1.65
C THR A 105 -5.59 20.48 1.89
N GLN A 106 -6.18 21.67 1.84
CA GLN A 106 -5.63 22.88 2.47
C GLN A 106 -5.82 22.75 3.98
N GLU A 107 -4.78 23.18 4.71
CA GLU A 107 -4.81 23.70 6.08
C GLU A 107 -5.07 22.71 7.23
N SER A 108 -3.97 22.13 7.72
CA SER A 108 -3.73 22.15 9.17
C SER A 108 -2.95 23.42 9.51
N GLU A 109 -3.72 24.48 9.70
CA GLU A 109 -3.31 25.71 10.36
C GLU A 109 -2.92 25.40 11.82
N GLN A 110 -1.64 25.06 12.05
CA GLN A 110 -1.01 25.34 13.33
C GLN A 110 -0.41 26.73 13.25
N ALA A 111 -1.26 27.68 13.64
CA ALA A 111 -0.91 29.04 13.97
C ALA A 111 0.38 29.11 14.81
N SER A 112 1.38 29.80 14.28
CA SER A 112 2.28 30.62 15.12
C SER A 112 2.10 32.05 14.65
N PRO A 113 1.58 32.96 15.50
CA PRO A 113 1.36 34.33 15.10
C PRO A 113 2.71 35.01 14.98
N VAL A 114 3.13 35.27 13.74
CA VAL A 114 3.96 36.44 13.48
C VAL A 114 2.98 37.62 13.50
N GLY A 115 2.83 38.22 14.68
CA GLY A 115 2.05 39.42 14.93
C GLY A 115 2.92 40.40 15.71
N GLU A 116 3.41 41.38 14.96
CA GLU A 116 3.78 42.76 15.32
C GLU A 116 4.07 43.14 16.79
N GLN A 117 5.27 43.69 16.97
CA GLN A 117 5.59 44.91 17.71
C GLN A 117 4.59 45.36 18.79
N GLY A 118 4.99 45.18 20.06
CA GLY A 118 4.58 45.99 21.20
C GLY A 118 5.81 46.41 22.00
N GLU A 119 5.92 47.71 22.22
CA GLU A 119 6.72 48.46 23.23
C GLU A 119 7.62 47.64 24.19
N GLN A 120 8.95 47.82 24.21
CA GLN A 120 9.67 48.96 24.80
C GLN A 120 9.53 49.08 26.33
N GLU A 121 10.28 48.26 27.07
CA GLU A 121 10.75 48.44 28.48
C GLU A 121 11.75 47.28 28.71
N ASP A 122 13.07 47.42 28.74
CA ASP A 122 13.84 47.82 29.91
C ASP A 122 15.36 47.70 29.61
N HIS A 123 15.94 48.63 28.85
CA HIS A 123 17.39 48.89 28.89
C HIS A 123 17.72 50.38 28.77
N LYS A 124 16.78 51.23 29.19
CA LYS A 124 16.99 52.65 29.47
C LYS A 124 17.15 52.86 30.98
N ASN A 125 18.06 52.10 31.60
CA ASN A 125 18.60 52.44 32.92
C ASN A 125 20.12 52.21 32.97
N ARG A 126 20.81 52.68 31.93
CA ARG A 126 22.21 53.09 32.01
C ARG A 126 22.33 54.55 31.63
N GLY A 127 21.54 55.39 32.30
CA GLY A 127 21.67 56.82 32.18
C GLY A 127 21.64 57.41 33.56
N GLU A 128 22.77 57.43 34.28
CA GLU A 128 23.03 58.47 35.28
C GLU A 128 24.54 58.80 35.31
N LYS A 129 24.87 60.00 34.82
CA LYS A 129 25.71 61.00 35.51
C LYS A 129 27.18 60.59 35.75
N LEU A 130 28.11 60.93 34.84
CA LEU A 130 28.81 62.24 34.84
C LEU A 130 28.02 63.40 35.47
N THR A 131 28.06 63.52 36.81
CA THR A 131 28.18 64.77 37.60
C THR A 131 28.01 64.46 39.10
N GLY A 132 29.11 64.51 39.83
CA GLY A 132 29.24 64.33 41.28
C GLY A 132 30.71 64.31 41.64
#